data_AF-A0A9D4I2H2-F1
#
_entry.id   AF-A0A9D4I2H2-F1
#
_cell.length_a   1.000
_cell.length_b   1.000
_cell.length_c   1.000
_cell.angle_alpha   90.00
_cell.angle_beta   90.00
_cell.angle_gamma   90.00
#
_symmetry.space_group_name_H-M   'P 1'
#
loop_
_entity.id
_entity.type
_entity.pdbx_description
1 polymer ?
#
loop_
_entity_poly.entity_id
_entity_poly.type
_entity_poly.pdbx_seq_one_letter_code
_entity_poly.pdbx_strand_id
1 'polypeptide(L)'
;MTKYLLNRHSHFVSSFFGNTTAEEVAQRKYIEKDWMDCAEVDTRPFLHYLQYLLYGGLGERENQLHALRVLESYICDIGNLINMYHRETALNLLGHCYEMEGDYEEALDYYEISLRVSGTNNAANWHVRRVLRRISG
;
A
#
# COMPACT_ATOMS: atom_id res chain seq x y z
N MET A 1 -15.56 -40.68 9.97
CA MET A 1 -15.61 -40.45 11.42
C MET A 1 -14.19 -40.16 11.91
N THR A 2 -13.74 -38.90 11.87
CA THR A 2 -13.65 -37.96 13.01
C THR A 2 -12.72 -38.38 14.16
N LYS A 3 -11.58 -37.68 14.30
CA LYS A 3 -11.12 -36.91 15.48
C LYS A 3 -9.64 -36.53 15.28
N TYR A 4 -9.29 -35.26 15.04
CA TYR A 4 -9.03 -34.25 16.07
C TYR A 4 -8.21 -34.79 17.25
N LEU A 5 -6.93 -34.41 17.34
CA LEU A 5 -6.29 -33.96 18.58
C LEU A 5 -5.12 -33.03 18.24
N LEU A 6 -5.39 -31.72 18.34
CA LEU A 6 -4.40 -30.79 18.86
C LEU A 6 -3.88 -31.31 20.21
N ASN A 7 -2.68 -30.82 20.57
CA ASN A 7 -2.17 -30.55 21.93
C ASN A 7 -0.99 -31.44 22.35
N ARG A 8 0.22 -30.87 22.41
CA ARG A 8 0.77 -30.31 23.66
C ARG A 8 2.22 -29.85 23.49
N HIS A 9 2.42 -28.56 23.79
CA HIS A 9 3.45 -28.00 24.66
C HIS A 9 4.93 -28.40 24.49
N SER A 10 5.70 -27.37 24.10
CA SER A 10 6.94 -26.92 24.78
C SER A 10 7.82 -27.99 25.42
N HIS A 11 8.90 -28.35 24.72
CA HIS A 11 10.15 -28.65 25.39
C HIS A 11 11.19 -27.60 25.00
N PHE A 12 11.55 -26.82 26.03
CA PHE A 12 12.60 -25.84 26.08
C PHE A 12 13.96 -26.51 25.86
N VAL A 13 14.67 -26.03 24.85
CA VAL A 13 16.13 -25.91 24.66
C VAL A 13 17.05 -26.94 25.35
N SER A 14 17.78 -27.75 24.57
CA SER A 14 19.09 -28.30 24.98
C SER A 14 19.92 -28.84 23.79
N SER A 15 21.18 -28.37 23.72
CA SER A 15 22.34 -28.83 22.92
C SER A 15 22.34 -28.47 21.41
N PHE A 16 23.01 -27.42 20.96
CA PHE A 16 24.49 -27.24 20.78
C PHE A 16 25.09 -28.29 19.82
N PHE A 17 25.15 -27.91 18.53
CA PHE A 17 25.77 -28.59 17.38
C PHE A 17 25.31 -30.04 17.08
N GLY A 18 24.13 -30.17 16.48
CA GLY A 18 23.70 -31.38 15.80
C GLY A 18 23.37 -31.07 14.33
N ASN A 19 24.21 -31.57 13.43
CA ASN A 19 24.15 -31.53 11.97
C ASN A 19 22.80 -31.12 11.35
N THR A 20 22.60 -29.82 11.16
CA THR A 20 21.54 -29.33 10.27
C THR A 20 21.89 -29.78 8.86
N THR A 21 21.06 -30.62 8.26
CA THR A 21 21.25 -31.03 6.87
C THR A 21 21.08 -29.83 5.94
N ALA A 22 21.73 -29.85 4.77
CA ALA A 22 21.60 -28.77 3.79
C ALA A 22 20.13 -28.54 3.35
N GLU A 23 19.32 -29.60 3.38
CA GLU A 23 17.88 -29.57 3.10
C GLU A 23 17.07 -28.87 4.18
N GLU A 24 17.39 -29.09 5.47
CA GLU A 24 16.71 -28.39 6.57
C GLU A 24 17.07 -26.90 6.62
N VAL A 25 18.32 -26.53 6.31
CA VAL A 25 18.72 -25.12 6.14
C VAL A 25 18.03 -24.50 4.92
N ALA A 26 17.90 -25.24 3.82
CA ALA A 26 17.18 -24.78 2.63
C ALA A 26 15.68 -24.60 2.92
N GLN A 27 15.04 -25.56 3.60
CA GLN A 27 13.64 -25.47 4.01
C GLN A 27 13.42 -24.33 5.00
N ARG A 28 14.34 -24.07 5.94
CA ARG A 28 14.25 -22.90 6.83
C ARG A 28 14.32 -21.59 6.05
N LYS A 29 15.22 -21.49 5.06
CA LYS A 29 15.30 -20.34 4.14
C LYS A 29 14.03 -20.17 3.30
N TYR A 30 13.38 -21.27 2.90
CA TYR A 30 12.13 -21.25 2.15
C TYR A 30 10.95 -20.84 3.03
N ILE A 31 10.85 -21.37 4.25
CA ILE A 31 9.78 -21.05 5.20
C ILE A 31 9.90 -19.60 5.71
N GLU A 32 11.11 -19.06 5.83
CA GLU A 32 11.31 -17.64 6.19
C GLU A 32 10.95 -16.65 5.09
N LYS A 33 10.89 -17.08 3.83
CA LYS A 33 10.59 -16.21 2.68
C LYS A 33 9.10 -15.90 2.54
N ASP A 34 8.23 -16.87 2.86
CA ASP A 34 6.78 -16.74 2.60
C ASP A 34 6.02 -15.87 3.63
N TRP A 35 6.58 -15.58 4.82
CA TRP A 35 5.86 -14.83 5.86
C TRP A 35 6.23 -13.33 5.95
N MET A 36 7.42 -12.94 5.46
CA MET A 36 7.83 -11.53 5.41
C MET A 36 7.56 -10.85 4.06
N ASP A 37 7.49 -11.59 2.95
CA ASP A 37 7.24 -11.02 1.61
C ASP A 37 5.79 -10.46 1.45
N CYS A 38 4.89 -10.77 2.39
CA CYS A 38 3.52 -10.26 2.41
C CYS A 38 3.34 -8.94 3.20
N ALA A 39 4.42 -8.37 3.74
CA ALA A 39 4.36 -7.21 4.63
C ALA A 39 5.31 -6.05 4.26
N GLU A 40 5.87 -6.03 3.04
CA GLU A 40 6.48 -4.79 2.52
C GLU A 40 5.36 -3.81 2.17
N VAL A 41 4.97 -3.00 3.17
CA VAL A 41 4.17 -1.80 2.94
C VAL A 41 5.06 -0.81 2.20
N ASP A 42 4.78 -0.56 0.92
CA ASP A 42 5.46 0.49 0.18
C ASP A 42 5.00 1.84 0.75
N THR A 43 5.87 2.45 1.55
CA THR A 43 5.61 3.74 2.18
C THR A 43 5.90 4.91 1.25
N ARG A 44 6.45 4.68 0.05
CA ARG A 44 6.89 5.75 -0.84
C ARG A 44 5.73 6.63 -1.35
N PRO A 45 4.54 6.11 -1.71
CA PRO A 45 3.41 6.95 -2.08
C PRO A 45 3.03 7.92 -0.96
N PHE A 46 3.01 7.46 0.30
CA PHE A 46 2.75 8.31 1.46
C PHE A 46 3.83 9.37 1.67
N LEU A 47 5.10 9.02 1.47
CA LEU A 47 6.21 9.97 1.59
C LEU A 47 6.03 11.13 0.59
N HIS A 48 5.80 10.83 -0.68
CA HIS A 48 5.65 11.86 -1.71
C HIS A 48 4.36 12.68 -1.54
N TYR A 49 3.29 12.03 -1.07
CA TYR A 49 2.07 12.75 -0.68
C TYR A 49 2.31 13.73 0.48
N LEU A 50 3.04 13.34 1.52
CA LEU A 50 3.39 14.25 2.63
C LEU A 50 4.29 15.39 2.15
N GLN A 51 5.23 15.11 1.24
CA GLN A 51 6.03 16.16 0.60
C GLN A 51 5.16 17.15 -0.17
N TYR A 52 4.19 16.66 -0.94
CA TYR A 52 3.23 17.50 -1.65
C TYR A 52 2.47 18.43 -0.68
N LEU A 53 1.94 17.90 0.43
CA LEU A 53 1.26 18.72 1.44
C LEU A 53 2.19 19.76 2.08
N LEU A 54 3.41 19.34 2.42
CA LEU A 54 4.40 20.22 3.05
C LEU A 54 4.78 21.37 2.14
N TYR A 55 5.15 21.08 0.89
CA TYR A 55 5.53 22.10 -0.08
C TYR A 55 4.36 23.02 -0.43
N GLY A 56 3.13 22.50 -0.49
CA GLY A 56 1.91 23.31 -0.61
C GLY A 56 1.75 24.30 0.55
N GLY A 57 1.99 23.85 1.79
CA GLY A 57 1.96 24.72 2.98
C GLY A 57 3.09 25.75 3.03
N LEU A 58 4.25 25.43 2.46
CA LEU A 58 5.39 26.35 2.35
C LEU A 58 5.29 27.33 1.17
N GLY A 59 4.33 27.11 0.25
CA GLY A 59 4.21 27.88 -0.99
C GLY A 59 5.26 27.52 -2.07
N GLU A 60 6.00 26.42 -1.89
CA GLU A 60 7.01 25.95 -2.83
C GLU A 60 6.36 25.15 -3.98
N ARG A 61 5.72 25.86 -4.90
CA ARG A 61 4.90 25.25 -5.96
C ARG A 61 5.68 24.28 -6.86
N GLU A 62 6.94 24.57 -7.17
CA GLU A 62 7.76 23.71 -8.02
C GLU A 62 8.01 22.34 -7.37
N ASN A 63 8.40 22.34 -6.09
CA ASN A 63 8.64 21.11 -5.32
C ASN A 63 7.33 20.35 -5.06
N GLN A 64 6.23 21.07 -4.86
CA GLN A 64 4.90 20.47 -4.75
C GLN A 64 4.51 19.73 -6.04
N LEU A 65 4.65 20.37 -7.21
CA LEU A 65 4.36 19.75 -8.51
C LEU A 65 5.33 18.60 -8.82
N HIS A 66 6.59 18.71 -8.39
CA HIS A 66 7.54 17.60 -8.50
C HIS A 66 7.07 16.38 -7.70
N ALA A 67 6.66 16.57 -6.44
CA ALA A 67 6.13 15.50 -5.61
C ALA A 67 4.87 14.87 -6.21
N LEU A 68 3.99 15.68 -6.81
CA LEU A 68 2.81 15.20 -7.52
C LEU A 68 3.17 14.32 -8.72
N ARG A 69 4.10 14.76 -9.57
CA ARG A 69 4.56 13.99 -10.74
C ARG A 69 5.21 12.66 -10.37
N VAL A 70 5.98 12.66 -9.28
CA VAL A 70 6.57 11.43 -8.75
C VAL A 70 5.46 10.49 -8.29
N LEU A 71 4.43 11.00 -7.60
CA LEU A 71 3.27 10.19 -7.19
C LEU A 71 2.50 9.62 -8.41
N GLU A 72 2.35 10.39 -9.49
CA GLU A 72 1.77 9.93 -10.76
C GLU A 72 2.59 8.80 -11.40
N SER A 73 3.93 8.87 -11.36
CA SER A 73 4.79 7.85 -11.96
C SER A 73 4.62 6.48 -11.31
N TYR A 74 4.29 6.42 -10.02
CA TYR A 74 3.97 5.15 -9.33
C TYR A 74 2.76 4.42 -9.94
N ILE A 75 1.84 5.13 -10.59
CA ILE A 75 0.72 4.49 -11.31
C ILE A 75 1.15 4.03 -12.71
N CYS A 76 2.12 4.69 -13.33
CA CYS A 76 2.57 4.40 -14.69
C CYS A 76 3.58 3.24 -14.77
N ASP A 77 4.41 3.04 -13.75
CA ASP A 77 5.51 2.05 -13.75
C ASP A 77 5.07 0.57 -13.56
N ILE A 78 3.79 0.27 -13.79
CA ILE A 78 3.13 -1.03 -13.54
C ILE A 78 3.46 -2.08 -14.63
N GLY A 79 4.65 -2.01 -15.22
CA GLY A 79 5.25 -3.12 -15.98
C GLY A 79 5.88 -4.19 -15.09
N ASN A 80 6.23 -3.85 -13.84
CA ASN A 80 6.86 -4.76 -12.88
C ASN A 80 5.88 -5.10 -11.77
N LEU A 81 5.15 -6.20 -11.96
CA LEU A 81 4.32 -6.83 -10.93
C LEU A 81 5.09 -6.96 -9.63
N ILE A 82 4.62 -6.34 -8.54
CA ILE A 82 4.76 -6.92 -7.18
C ILE A 82 3.70 -6.41 -6.18
N ASN A 83 3.00 -5.28 -6.35
CA ASN A 83 1.94 -4.95 -5.38
C ASN A 83 0.77 -4.13 -5.96
N MET A 84 -0.32 -4.82 -6.32
CA MET A 84 -1.62 -4.19 -6.58
C MET A 84 -2.16 -3.45 -5.34
N TYR A 85 -1.74 -3.84 -4.13
CA TYR A 85 -2.09 -3.25 -2.83
C TYR A 85 -1.46 -1.88 -2.53
N HIS A 86 -0.54 -1.39 -3.37
CA HIS A 86 -0.03 -0.01 -3.23
C HIS A 86 -0.58 0.91 -4.30
N ARG A 87 -1.15 0.34 -5.37
CA ARG A 87 -1.71 1.10 -6.50
C ARG A 87 -2.98 1.83 -6.10
N GLU A 88 -3.91 1.16 -5.43
CA GLU A 88 -5.13 1.79 -4.90
C GLU A 88 -4.80 2.92 -3.92
N THR A 89 -3.74 2.72 -3.12
CA THR A 89 -3.26 3.74 -2.18
C THR A 89 -2.74 4.97 -2.92
N ALA A 90 -1.84 4.79 -3.89
CA ALA A 90 -1.33 5.91 -4.69
C ALA A 90 -2.45 6.65 -5.44
N LEU A 91 -3.41 5.92 -6.01
CA LEU A 91 -4.60 6.49 -6.65
C LEU A 91 -5.45 7.30 -5.67
N ASN A 92 -5.68 6.80 -4.46
CA ASN A 92 -6.44 7.53 -3.44
C ASN A 92 -5.71 8.80 -2.99
N LEU A 93 -4.39 8.74 -2.82
CA LEU A 93 -3.59 9.92 -2.46
C LEU A 93 -3.60 10.97 -3.57
N LEU A 94 -3.53 10.55 -4.84
CA LEU A 94 -3.64 11.47 -5.98
C LEU A 94 -5.00 12.13 -6.07
N GLY A 95 -6.09 11.35 -5.93
CA GLY A 95 -7.44 11.92 -5.88
C GLY A 95 -7.56 13.01 -4.82
N HIS A 96 -6.91 12.84 -3.66
CA HIS A 96 -6.90 13.86 -2.62
C HIS A 96 -6.06 15.09 -2.97
N CYS A 97 -4.93 14.93 -3.66
CA CYS A 97 -4.17 16.07 -4.19
C CYS A 97 -5.03 16.91 -5.15
N TYR A 98 -5.71 16.30 -6.12
CA TYR A 98 -6.59 17.03 -7.04
C TYR A 98 -7.80 17.65 -6.33
N GLU A 99 -8.39 16.96 -5.34
CA GLU A 99 -9.45 17.53 -4.50
C GLU A 99 -8.98 18.81 -3.77
N MET A 100 -7.71 18.86 -3.36
CA MET A 100 -7.12 20.03 -2.71
C MET A 100 -6.85 21.20 -3.68
N GLU A 101 -6.48 20.91 -4.93
CA GLU A 101 -6.29 21.92 -5.97
C GLU A 101 -7.63 22.47 -6.50
N GLY A 102 -8.74 21.78 -6.22
CA GLY A 102 -10.08 22.14 -6.68
C GLY A 102 -10.51 21.43 -7.96
N ASP A 103 -9.66 20.54 -8.49
CA ASP A 103 -9.90 19.73 -9.69
C ASP A 103 -10.75 18.50 -9.31
N TYR A 104 -12.03 18.76 -9.03
CA TYR A 104 -12.94 17.76 -8.46
C TYR A 104 -13.31 16.62 -9.43
N GLU A 105 -13.31 16.88 -10.74
CA GLU A 105 -13.61 15.86 -11.75
C GLU A 105 -12.46 14.84 -11.82
N GLU A 106 -11.22 15.30 -11.94
CA GLU A 106 -10.02 14.47 -11.90
C GLU A 106 -9.90 13.72 -10.56
N ALA A 107 -10.18 14.40 -9.44
CA ALA A 107 -10.20 13.75 -8.13
C ALA A 107 -11.16 12.56 -8.09
N LEU A 108 -12.37 12.73 -8.61
CA LEU A 108 -13.39 11.69 -8.67
C LEU A 108 -12.90 10.50 -9.51
N ASP A 109 -12.33 10.77 -10.69
CA ASP A 109 -11.80 9.73 -11.57
C ASP A 109 -10.76 8.86 -10.85
N TYR A 110 -9.82 9.48 -10.13
CA TYR A 110 -8.80 8.75 -9.38
C TYR A 110 -9.38 7.91 -8.23
N TYR A 111 -10.34 8.45 -7.48
CA TYR A 111 -11.01 7.68 -6.42
C TYR A 111 -11.80 6.49 -6.99
N GLU A 112 -12.46 6.65 -8.13
CA GLU A 112 -13.16 5.55 -8.78
C GLU A 112 -12.20 4.48 -9.31
N ILE A 113 -11.06 4.87 -9.90
CA ILE A 113 -10.02 3.92 -10.30
C ILE A 113 -9.50 3.17 -9.06
N SER A 114 -9.28 3.86 -7.94
CA SER A 114 -8.86 3.22 -6.67
C SER A 114 -9.87 2.17 -6.21
N LEU A 115 -11.17 2.47 -6.24
CA LEU A 115 -12.24 1.53 -5.88
C LEU A 115 -12.33 0.34 -6.85
N ARG A 116 -12.05 0.54 -8.14
CA ARG A 116 -11.97 -0.56 -9.12
C ARG A 116 -10.80 -1.51 -8.85
N VAL A 117 -9.68 -0.99 -8.34
CA VAL A 117 -8.53 -1.80 -7.94
C VAL A 117 -8.81 -2.54 -6.63
N SER A 118 -9.41 -1.85 -5.65
CA SER A 118 -9.72 -2.40 -4.33
C SER A 118 -11.09 -1.92 -3.86
N GLY A 119 -12.10 -2.77 -4.07
CA GLY A 119 -13.50 -2.47 -3.76
C GLY A 119 -13.82 -2.25 -2.28
N THR A 120 -12.86 -2.51 -1.38
CA THR A 120 -13.00 -2.33 0.07
C THR A 120 -12.32 -1.06 0.60
N ASN A 121 -11.82 -0.18 -0.28
CA ASN A 121 -11.17 1.06 0.15
C ASN A 121 -12.19 2.04 0.77
N ASN A 122 -12.27 2.03 2.10
CA ASN A 122 -13.16 2.90 2.87
C ASN A 122 -12.81 4.39 2.72
N ALA A 123 -11.52 4.72 2.53
CA ALA A 123 -11.09 6.10 2.33
C ALA A 123 -11.61 6.65 0.99
N ALA A 124 -11.38 5.93 -0.11
CA ALA A 124 -11.87 6.33 -1.43
C ALA A 124 -13.40 6.49 -1.44
N ASN A 125 -14.14 5.57 -0.83
CA ASN A 125 -15.60 5.68 -0.69
C ASN A 125 -16.05 6.95 0.06
N TRP A 126 -15.33 7.34 1.11
CA TRP A 126 -15.62 8.57 1.84
C TRP A 126 -15.36 9.81 0.97
N HIS A 127 -14.23 9.83 0.26
CA HIS A 127 -13.86 10.95 -0.60
C HIS A 127 -14.83 11.14 -1.78
N VAL A 128 -15.23 10.06 -2.48
CA VAL A 128 -16.24 10.12 -3.54
C VAL A 128 -17.52 10.81 -3.06
N ARG A 129 -18.06 10.39 -1.92
CA ARG A 129 -19.28 10.99 -1.34
C ARG A 129 -19.09 12.45 -0.95
N ARG A 130 -17.88 12.86 -0.55
CA ARG A 130 -17.55 14.23 -0.20
C ARG A 130 -17.42 15.12 -1.44
N VAL A 131 -16.69 14.66 -2.45
CA VAL A 131 -16.51 15.37 -3.72
C VAL A 131 -17.84 15.55 -4.44
N LEU A 132 -18.66 14.50 -4.54
CA LEU A 132 -19.99 14.58 -5.16
C LEU A 132 -20.90 15.63 -4.49
N ARG A 133 -20.82 15.78 -3.16
CA ARG A 133 -21.56 16.84 -2.44
C ARG A 133 -21.07 18.25 -2.75
N ARG A 134 -19.80 18.41 -3.12
CA ARG A 134 -19.21 19.70 -3.51
C ARG A 134 -19.52 20.08 -4.95
N ILE A 135 -19.62 19.09 -5.85
CA ILE A 135 -19.99 19.32 -7.26
C ILE A 135 -21.49 19.60 -7.40
N SER A 136 -22.33 18.95 -6.58
CA SER A 136 -23.80 19.04 -6.68
C SER A 136 -24.46 20.17 -5.87
N GLY A 137 -23.68 20.95 -5.11
CA GLY A 137 -24.16 22.06 -4.29
C GLY A 137 -23.69 23.40 -4.82
#